data_AF-A0A382KJ64-F1
#
_entry.id   AF-A0A382KJ64-F1
#
_cell.length_a   1.000
_cell.length_b   1.000
_cell.length_c   1.000
_cell.angle_alpha   90.00
_cell.angle_beta   90.00
_cell.angle_gamma   90.00
#
_symmetry.space_group_name_H-M   'P 1'
#
loop_
_entity.id
_entity.type
_entity.pdbx_description
1 polymer ?
#
loop_
_entity_poly.entity_id
_entity_poly.type
_entity_poly.pdbx_seq_one_letter_code
_entity_poly.pdbx_strand_id
1 'polypeptide(L)' 'MAQELLINVSPLETRIALVSGGRLREVFAERKGYPSLVGNVYLGKVT' A
#
# COMPACT_ATOMS: atom_id res chain seq x y z
N MET A 1 10.51 -0.56 21.02
CA MET A 1 11.20 -0.54 19.71
C MET A 1 10.31 0.20 18.72
N ALA A 2 10.82 1.23 18.06
CA ALA A 2 10.01 1.99 17.09
C ALA A 2 9.82 1.18 15.80
N GLN A 3 8.60 1.18 15.28
CA GLN A 3 8.26 0.75 13.94
C GLN A 3 7.90 1.99 13.13
N GLU A 4 8.40 2.05 11.91
CA GLU A 4 8.25 3.20 11.03
C GLU A 4 7.73 2.72 9.68
N LEU A 5 6.85 3.52 9.08
CA LEU A 5 6.40 3.34 7.69
C LEU A 5 7.05 4.43 6.85
N LEU A 6 7.90 4.03 5.91
CA LEU A 6 8.48 4.92 4.92
C LEU A 6 7.63 4.85 3.66
N ILE A 7 7.02 5.97 3.27
CA ILE A 7 6.12 6.06 2.11
C ILE A 7 6.79 6.89 1.02
N ASN A 8 6.93 6.31 -0.18
CA ASN A 8 7.49 6.96 -1.36
C ASN A 8 6.49 6.89 -2.51
N VAL A 9 6.03 8.05 -2.98
CA VAL A 9 5.01 8.18 -4.03
C VAL A 9 5.64 8.72 -5.30
N SER A 10 5.41 8.05 -6.43
CA SER A 10 5.77 8.51 -7.77
C SER A 10 4.55 8.41 -8.71
N PRO A 11 4.56 9.05 -9.89
CA PRO A 11 3.40 9.07 -10.78
C PRO A 11 2.86 7.69 -11.19
N LEU A 12 3.70 6.66 -11.25
CA LEU A 12 3.36 5.32 -11.73
C LEU A 12 3.45 4.23 -10.66
N GLU A 13 4.07 4.51 -9.51
CA GLU A 13 4.33 3.53 -8.46
C GLU A 13 4.31 4.18 -7.08
N THR A 14 3.66 3.53 -6.12
CA THR A 14 3.72 3.85 -4.68
C THR A 14 4.43 2.71 -3.96
N ARG A 15 5.40 3.05 -3.11
CA ARG A 15 6.19 2.10 -2.32
C ARG A 15 6.04 2.40 -0.84
N ILE A 16 5.84 1.35 -0.04
CA ILE A 16 5.75 1.43 1.41
C ILE A 16 6.74 0.43 1.99
N ALA A 17 7.61 0.89 2.88
CA ALA A 17 8.53 0.04 3.62
C ALA A 17 8.21 0.08 5.11
N LEU A 18 8.01 -1.09 5.72
CA LEU A 18 7.96 -1.25 7.16
C LEU A 18 9.39 -1.43 7.68
N VAL A 19 9.82 -0.52 8.55
CA VAL A 19 11.17 -0.49 9.12
C VAL A 19 11.08 -0.63 10.64
N SER A 20 12.00 -1.39 11.24
CA SER A 20 12.09 -1.52 12.70
C SER A 20 13.55 -1.44 13.13
N GLY A 21 13.87 -0.45 13.97
CA GLY A 21 15.24 -0.21 14.43
C GLY A 21 16.23 0.01 13.29
N GLY A 22 15.83 0.74 12.24
CA GLY A 22 16.65 0.99 11.05
C GLY A 22 16.82 -0.21 10.11
N ARG A 23 16.18 -1.36 10.39
CA ARG A 23 16.20 -2.54 9.52
C ARG A 23 14.89 -2.70 8.79
N LEU A 24 14.98 -2.96 7.48
CA LEU A 24 13.83 -3.28 6.65
C LEU A 24 13.18 -4.60 7.10
N ARG A 25 11.86 -4.58 7.27
CA ARG A 25 11.03 -5.77 7.57
C ARG A 25 10.30 -6.25 6.34
N GLU A 26 9.54 -5.35 5.70
CA GLU A 26 8.65 -5.68 4.59
C GLU A 26 8.53 -4.51 3.62
N VAL A 27 8.27 -4.82 2.35
CA VAL A 27 8.07 -3.83 1.28
C VAL A 27 6.79 -4.15 0.52
N PHE A 28 5.97 -3.13 0.33
CA PHE A 28 4.80 -3.14 -0.55
C PHE A 28 5.06 -2.19 -1.72
N ALA A 29 4.69 -2.61 -2.92
CA ALA A 29 4.75 -1.79 -4.12
C ALA A 29 3.45 -1.91 -4.90
N GLU A 30 2.79 -0.78 -5.11
CA GLU A 30 1.59 -0.69 -5.93
C GLU A 30 1.90 0.11 -7.19
N ARG A 31 1.59 -0.46 -8.36
CA ARG A 31 1.76 0.19 -9.66
C ARG A 31 0.41 0.58 -10.21
N LYS A 32 0.34 1.75 -10.87
CA LYS A 32 -0.86 2.13 -11.62
C LYS A 32 -1.15 1.09 -12.69
N GLY A 33 -2.32 0.48 -12.60
CA GLY A 33 -2.76 -0.64 -13.44
C GLY A 33 -4.20 -1.01 -13.09
N TYR A 34 -4.49 -2.32 -13.04
CA TYR A 34 -5.79 -2.84 -12.62
C TYR A 34 -5.73 -3.25 -11.14
N PRO A 35 -6.16 -2.39 -10.20
CA PRO A 35 -6.20 -2.77 -8.79
C PRO A 35 -7.17 -3.93 -8.58
N SER A 36 -6.87 -4.76 -7.59
CA SER A 36 -7.77 -5.86 -7.21
C SER A 36 -9.11 -5.31 -6.73
N LEU A 37 -10.19 -6.05 -7.04
CA LEU A 37 -11.51 -5.79 -6.45
C LEU A 37 -11.73 -6.57 -5.14
N VAL A 38 -10.81 -7.47 -4.80
CA VAL A 38 -10.91 -8.32 -3.60
C VAL A 38 -10.83 -7.46 -2.35
N GLY A 39 -11.78 -7.65 -1.43
CA GLY A 39 -11.84 -6.92 -0.16
C GLY A 39 -12.52 -5.56 -0.26
N ASN A 40 -12.91 -5.12 -1.46
CA ASN A 40 -13.68 -3.89 -1.61
C ASN A 40 -15.10 -4.09 -1.07
N VAL A 41 -15.59 -3.09 -0.33
CA VAL A 41 -16.96 -3.01 0.18
C VAL A 41 -17.62 -1.79 -0.45
N TYR A 42 -18.75 -2.00 -1.09
CA TYR A 42 -19.49 -0.96 -1.82
C TYR A 42 -20.88 -0.77 -1.22
N LEU A 43 -21.40 0.46 -1.27
CA LEU A 43 -22.81 0.73 -1.03
C LEU A 43 -23.57 0.62 -2.36
N GLY A 44 -24.21 -0.52 -2.59
CA GLY A 44 -24.98 -0.76 -3.81
C GLY A 44 -26.31 0.00 -3.84
N LYS A 45 -26.69 0.52 -5.01
CA LYS A 45 -28.05 0.99 -5.30
C LYS A 45 -28.73 -0.02 -6.22
N VAL A 46 -29.90 -0.51 -5.83
CA VAL A 46 -30.72 -1.39 -6.69
C VAL A 46 -31.29 -0.54 -7.82
N THR A 47 -31.20 -1.05 -9.05
CA THR A 47 -31.74 -0.41 -10.26
C THR A 47 -32.91 -1.21 -10.80
#